data_AF-I7K826-F1
#
_entry.id   AF-I7K826-F1
#
_cell.length_a   1.000
_cell.length_b   1.000
_cell.length_c   1.000
_cell.angle_alpha   90.00
_cell.angle_beta   90.00
_cell.angle_gamma   90.00
#
_symmetry.space_group_name_H-M   'P 1'
#
loop_
_entity.id
_entity.type
_entity.pdbx_description
1 polymer ?
#
loop_
_entity_poly.entity_id
_entity_poly.type
_entity_poly.pdbx_seq_one_letter_code
_entity_poly.pdbx_strand_id
1 'polypeptide(L)'
;MALGDKSVYSPLTTLKNLFKRPMTIKYPKEILRVFPKEGVSPNYRGLHTNDLEKCVGCAACQRICPFDAIEMKIIGQNEQGRAIKKPVVDYGRCSFCAFCVDVCPTNSLKMSRHYIYKIKTVKSLSAKDEVEFVKDKFRIMPDEKLGDDIGYNTGKAKKVLG
;
A
#
# COMPACT_ATOMS: atom_id res chain seq x y z
N MET A 1 5.34 -36.80 -16.29
CA MET A 1 6.56 -36.20 -16.88
C MET A 1 7.74 -37.02 -16.40
N ALA A 2 8.12 -38.01 -17.20
CA ALA A 2 9.19 -38.94 -16.86
C ALA A 2 10.53 -38.19 -16.82
N LEU A 3 11.25 -38.30 -15.72
CA LEU A 3 12.65 -37.94 -15.64
C LEU A 3 13.41 -38.97 -16.50
N GLY A 4 13.53 -38.69 -17.80
CA GLY A 4 14.39 -39.47 -18.69
C GLY A 4 15.83 -39.46 -18.18
N ASP A 5 16.58 -40.52 -18.52
CA ASP A 5 17.95 -40.76 -18.06
C ASP A 5 18.80 -39.48 -18.17
N LYS A 6 19.16 -38.91 -17.01
CA LYS A 6 19.90 -37.65 -16.94
C LYS A 6 21.32 -37.90 -17.40
N SER A 7 21.59 -37.61 -18.67
CA SER A 7 22.96 -37.60 -19.20
C SER A 7 23.79 -36.52 -18.50
N VAL A 8 25.09 -36.78 -18.27
CA VAL A 8 26.05 -35.83 -17.67
C VAL A 8 26.08 -34.49 -18.40
N TYR A 9 25.72 -34.49 -19.69
CA TYR A 9 25.67 -33.32 -20.57
C TYR A 9 24.32 -32.59 -20.60
N SER A 10 23.29 -33.12 -19.95
CA SER A 10 21.98 -32.46 -19.81
C SER A 10 22.07 -31.00 -19.32
N PRO A 11 22.97 -30.64 -18.39
CA PRO A 11 23.18 -29.25 -17.99
C PRO A 11 23.61 -28.30 -19.12
N LEU A 12 24.27 -28.78 -20.18
CA LEU A 12 24.68 -27.94 -21.32
C LEU A 12 23.49 -27.35 -22.09
N THR A 13 22.30 -27.94 -21.98
CA THR A 13 21.08 -27.38 -22.59
C THR A 13 20.70 -26.02 -22.02
N THR A 14 21.13 -25.70 -20.80
CA THR A 14 20.93 -24.39 -20.16
C THR A 14 21.74 -23.28 -20.81
N LEU A 15 22.82 -23.60 -21.57
CA LEU A 15 23.62 -22.60 -22.30
C LEU A 15 22.77 -21.82 -23.32
N LYS A 16 21.69 -22.41 -23.84
CA LYS A 16 20.71 -21.73 -24.70
C LYS A 16 20.05 -20.52 -24.04
N ASN A 17 20.02 -20.45 -22.70
CA ASN A 17 19.42 -19.35 -21.98
C ASN A 17 20.31 -18.09 -21.95
N LEU A 18 21.63 -18.18 -22.22
CA LEU A 18 22.49 -16.99 -22.32
C LEU A 18 22.12 -16.08 -23.50
N PHE A 19 21.61 -16.66 -24.59
CA PHE A 19 21.22 -15.91 -25.79
C PHE A 19 19.76 -15.42 -25.76
N LYS A 20 18.97 -15.84 -24.76
CA LYS A 20 17.61 -15.33 -24.59
C LYS A 20 17.64 -13.98 -23.89
N ARG A 21 16.69 -13.11 -24.22
CA ARG A 21 16.51 -11.86 -23.47
C ARG A 21 16.16 -12.19 -22.02
N PRO A 22 16.75 -11.49 -21.04
CA PRO A 22 16.44 -11.73 -19.64
C PRO A 22 14.98 -11.37 -19.37
N MET A 23 14.28 -12.25 -18.63
CA MET A 23 12.93 -11.95 -18.11
C MET A 23 13.05 -11.06 -16.86
N THR A 24 13.69 -9.90 -17.01
CA THR A 24 13.91 -8.95 -15.92
C THR A 24 13.21 -7.62 -16.23
N ILE A 25 12.82 -6.93 -15.16
CA ILE A 25 12.30 -5.56 -15.22
C ILE A 25 13.34 -4.67 -14.55
N LYS A 26 13.81 -3.61 -15.22
CA LYS A 26 14.84 -2.73 -14.66
C LYS A 26 14.25 -1.74 -13.66
N TYR A 27 13.92 -2.20 -12.45
CA TYR A 27 13.49 -1.33 -11.37
C TYR A 27 14.68 -0.47 -10.86
N PRO A 28 14.55 0.86 -10.67
CA PRO A 28 13.34 1.69 -10.71
C PRO A 28 13.08 2.41 -12.05
N LYS A 29 13.85 2.15 -13.11
CA LYS A 29 13.75 2.88 -14.40
C LYS A 29 12.52 2.46 -15.21
N GLU A 30 12.11 1.20 -15.10
CA GLU A 30 10.97 0.62 -15.82
C GLU A 30 9.86 0.27 -14.81
N ILE A 31 8.64 0.71 -15.10
CA ILE A 31 7.45 0.42 -14.29
C ILE A 31 6.91 -0.96 -14.68
N LEU A 32 6.42 -1.73 -13.70
CA LEU A 32 5.72 -2.99 -13.96
C LEU A 32 4.55 -2.76 -14.94
N ARG A 33 4.29 -3.73 -15.82
CA ARG A 33 3.11 -3.73 -16.69
C ARG A 33 2.29 -4.97 -16.41
N VAL A 34 1.12 -4.80 -15.82
CA VAL A 34 0.20 -5.88 -15.45
C VAL A 34 -1.18 -5.56 -16.04
N PHE A 35 -1.78 -6.52 -16.75
CA PHE A 35 -3.11 -6.37 -17.36
C PHE A 35 -3.27 -5.09 -18.22
N PRO A 36 -2.60 -5.04 -19.39
CA PRO A 36 -2.29 -3.83 -20.20
C PRO A 36 -2.07 -2.46 -19.52
N LYS A 37 -2.01 -2.38 -18.19
CA LYS A 37 -1.93 -1.13 -17.43
C LYS A 37 -0.54 -0.97 -16.82
N GLU A 38 -0.11 0.28 -16.72
CA GLU A 38 1.12 0.63 -16.01
C GLU A 38 0.92 0.47 -14.51
N GLY A 39 1.90 -0.12 -13.83
CA GLY A 39 1.93 -0.39 -12.41
C GLY A 39 1.44 -1.79 -12.03
N VAL A 40 1.10 -1.92 -10.74
CA VAL A 40 0.55 -3.14 -10.14
C VAL A 40 -0.88 -3.44 -10.61
N SER A 41 -1.45 -4.58 -10.21
CA SER A 41 -2.86 -4.91 -10.49
C SER A 41 -3.82 -3.75 -10.15
N PRO A 42 -4.93 -3.56 -10.89
CA PRO A 42 -5.96 -2.58 -10.54
C PRO A 42 -6.56 -2.80 -9.14
N ASN A 43 -6.65 -4.05 -8.70
CA ASN A 43 -7.19 -4.43 -7.40
C ASN A 43 -6.08 -4.68 -6.37
N TYR A 44 -4.90 -4.07 -6.57
CA TYR A 44 -3.80 -4.21 -5.63
C TYR A 44 -4.15 -3.56 -4.29
N ARG A 45 -3.69 -4.17 -3.20
CA ARG A 45 -3.95 -3.73 -1.82
C ARG A 45 -2.74 -2.96 -1.27
N GLY A 46 -2.63 -1.69 -1.65
CA GLY A 46 -1.59 -0.77 -1.16
C GLY A 46 -2.03 0.02 0.07
N LEU A 47 -1.51 1.25 0.23
CA LEU A 47 -1.93 2.15 1.30
C LEU A 47 -3.41 2.51 1.18
N HIS A 48 -4.06 2.80 2.30
CA HIS A 48 -5.45 3.25 2.32
C HIS A 48 -5.55 4.67 1.80
N THR A 49 -6.66 4.96 1.12
CA THR A 49 -7.13 6.30 0.79
C THR A 49 -8.51 6.47 1.39
N ASN A 50 -8.81 7.64 1.91
CA ASN A 50 -10.10 7.90 2.53
C ASN A 50 -10.68 9.19 1.97
N ASP A 51 -11.87 9.09 1.42
CA ASP A 51 -12.70 10.24 1.07
C ASP A 51 -13.20 10.86 2.38
N LEU A 52 -12.57 11.99 2.75
CA LEU A 52 -12.86 12.65 4.01
C LEU A 52 -14.27 13.24 4.03
N GLU A 53 -14.88 13.55 2.90
CA GLU A 53 -16.25 14.07 2.82
C GLU A 53 -17.28 12.95 3.05
N LYS A 54 -17.04 11.76 2.48
CA LYS A 54 -17.93 10.59 2.64
C LYS A 54 -17.75 9.86 3.98
N CYS A 55 -16.64 10.07 4.68
CA CYS A 55 -16.35 9.37 5.92
C CYS A 55 -17.15 9.95 7.10
N VAL A 56 -18.12 9.19 7.63
CA VAL A 56 -18.97 9.62 8.76
C VAL A 56 -18.38 9.37 10.15
N GLY A 57 -17.21 8.72 10.23
CA GLY A 57 -16.55 8.45 11.52
C GLY A 57 -17.20 7.35 12.37
N CYS A 58 -17.89 6.38 11.76
CA CYS A 58 -18.63 5.30 12.45
C CYS A 58 -17.77 4.26 13.18
N ALA A 59 -16.45 4.32 13.05
CA ALA A 59 -15.48 3.40 13.66
C ALA A 59 -15.69 1.91 13.33
N ALA A 60 -16.41 1.57 12.25
CA ALA A 60 -16.58 0.19 11.80
C ALA A 60 -15.23 -0.43 11.38
N CYS A 61 -14.40 0.34 10.67
CA CYS A 61 -13.07 -0.06 10.24
C CYS A 61 -12.12 -0.39 11.42
N GLN A 62 -12.20 0.35 12.52
CA GLN A 62 -11.45 0.06 13.74
C GLN A 62 -11.93 -1.26 14.36
N ARG A 63 -13.24 -1.44 14.52
CA ARG A 63 -13.83 -2.63 15.18
C ARG A 63 -13.56 -3.94 14.44
N ILE A 64 -13.51 -3.92 13.11
CA ILE A 64 -13.27 -5.13 12.32
C ILE A 64 -11.78 -5.49 12.20
N CYS A 65 -10.86 -4.58 12.53
CA CYS A 65 -9.45 -4.78 12.28
C CYS A 65 -8.87 -5.89 13.18
N PRO A 66 -8.40 -7.02 12.62
CA PRO A 66 -7.88 -8.12 13.44
C PRO A 66 -6.53 -7.81 14.10
N PHE A 67 -5.85 -6.75 13.66
CA PHE A 67 -4.52 -6.35 14.12
C PHE A 67 -4.53 -5.08 14.97
N ASP A 68 -5.72 -4.52 15.27
CA ASP A 68 -5.89 -3.24 15.97
C ASP A 68 -4.96 -2.14 15.41
N ALA A 69 -4.93 -2.05 14.08
CA ALA A 69 -4.05 -1.15 13.34
C ALA A 69 -4.71 0.20 13.03
N ILE A 70 -5.97 0.40 13.40
CA ILE A 70 -6.75 1.60 13.04
C ILE A 70 -7.23 2.29 14.31
N GLU A 71 -6.82 3.54 14.50
CA GLU A 71 -7.22 4.38 15.62
C GLU A 71 -8.08 5.55 15.13
N MET A 72 -9.24 5.80 15.74
CA MET A 72 -10.10 6.93 15.35
C MET A 72 -9.67 8.21 16.09
N LYS A 73 -9.05 9.16 15.37
CA LYS A 73 -8.69 10.49 15.91
C LYS A 73 -9.74 11.54 15.63
N ILE A 74 -9.91 12.48 16.56
CA ILE A 74 -10.79 13.64 16.42
C ILE A 74 -10.03 14.72 15.63
N ILE A 75 -10.59 15.14 14.51
CA ILE A 75 -10.00 16.19 13.63
C ILE A 75 -10.70 17.54 13.76
N GLY A 76 -11.88 17.58 14.36
CA GLY A 76 -12.69 18.79 14.49
C GLY A 76 -14.06 18.50 15.07
N GLN A 77 -14.95 19.48 15.00
CA GLN A 77 -16.35 19.37 15.40
C GLN A 77 -17.24 19.82 14.24
N ASN A 78 -18.41 19.21 14.10
CA ASN A 78 -19.41 19.67 13.13
C ASN A 78 -20.18 20.89 13.69
N GLU A 79 -21.03 21.49 12.86
CA GLU A 79 -21.88 22.64 13.23
C GLU A 79 -22.80 22.36 14.43
N GLN A 80 -23.05 21.08 14.73
CA GLN A 80 -23.87 20.61 15.85
C GLN A 80 -23.02 20.25 17.10
N GLY A 81 -21.72 20.58 17.11
CA GLY A 81 -20.80 20.32 18.23
C GLY A 81 -20.36 18.85 18.38
N ARG A 82 -20.74 17.95 17.47
CA ARG A 82 -20.29 16.54 17.47
C ARG A 82 -18.88 16.43 16.92
N ALA A 83 -18.03 15.68 17.62
CA ALA A 83 -16.65 15.43 17.20
C ALA A 83 -16.59 14.63 15.89
N ILE A 84 -15.91 15.18 14.89
CA ILE A 84 -15.63 14.50 13.63
C ILE A 84 -14.40 13.61 13.84
N LYS A 85 -14.61 12.30 13.77
CA LYS A 85 -13.55 11.30 13.92
C LYS A 85 -13.13 10.75 12.55
N LYS A 86 -11.83 10.61 12.32
CA LYS A 86 -11.26 9.97 11.12
C LYS A 86 -10.27 8.87 11.50
N PRO A 87 -10.18 7.81 10.69
CA PRO A 87 -9.25 6.71 10.96
C PRO A 87 -7.80 7.16 10.71
N VAL A 88 -6.91 6.78 11.61
CA VAL A 88 -5.46 6.82 11.46
C VAL A 88 -4.99 5.38 11.41
N VAL A 89 -4.26 5.02 10.36
CA VAL A 89 -3.79 3.65 10.14
C VAL A 89 -2.32 3.55 10.52
N ASP A 90 -2.00 2.60 11.39
CA ASP A 90 -0.64 2.19 11.71
C ASP A 90 -0.19 1.12 10.70
N TYR A 91 0.59 1.55 9.71
CA TYR A 91 1.10 0.66 8.67
C TYR A 91 2.22 -0.27 9.15
N GLY A 92 2.75 -0.07 10.37
CA GLY A 92 3.65 -1.04 11.00
C GLY A 92 2.91 -2.27 11.52
N ARG A 93 1.61 -2.14 11.82
CA ARG A 93 0.74 -3.25 12.29
C ARG A 93 -0.21 -3.79 11.22
N CYS A 94 -0.53 -2.97 10.22
CA CYS A 94 -1.47 -3.35 9.18
C CYS A 94 -0.95 -4.49 8.29
N SER A 95 -1.80 -5.50 8.04
CA SER A 95 -1.50 -6.64 7.16
C SER A 95 -2.09 -6.51 5.74
N PHE A 96 -2.71 -5.37 5.41
CA PHE A 96 -3.34 -5.11 4.11
C PHE A 96 -4.44 -6.11 3.70
N CYS A 97 -5.16 -6.67 4.68
CA CYS A 97 -6.26 -7.62 4.46
C CYS A 97 -7.53 -7.00 3.82
N ALA A 98 -7.70 -5.67 3.89
CA ALA A 98 -8.82 -4.89 3.34
C ALA A 98 -10.22 -5.10 4.00
N PHE A 99 -10.34 -5.81 5.13
CA PHE A 99 -11.63 -5.91 5.83
C PHE A 99 -12.23 -4.57 6.25
N CYS A 100 -11.39 -3.58 6.55
CA CYS A 100 -11.80 -2.22 6.87
C CYS A 100 -12.48 -1.50 5.68
N VAL A 101 -12.13 -1.87 4.46
CA VAL A 101 -12.73 -1.34 3.22
C VAL A 101 -14.06 -2.02 2.98
N ASP A 102 -14.12 -3.35 3.10
CA ASP A 102 -15.35 -4.13 2.87
C ASP A 102 -16.47 -3.78 3.86
N VAL A 103 -16.12 -3.47 5.11
CA VAL A 103 -17.11 -3.10 6.15
C VAL A 103 -17.55 -1.63 6.06
N CYS A 104 -16.92 -0.80 5.23
CA CYS A 104 -17.18 0.63 5.20
C CYS A 104 -18.57 0.92 4.60
N PRO A 105 -19.56 1.40 5.39
CA PRO A 105 -20.93 1.54 4.90
C PRO A 105 -21.06 2.62 3.82
N THR A 106 -20.19 3.63 3.84
CA THR A 106 -20.19 4.73 2.86
C THR A 106 -19.19 4.54 1.74
N ASN A 107 -18.44 3.43 1.72
CA ASN A 107 -17.33 3.19 0.79
C ASN A 107 -16.32 4.36 0.73
N SER A 108 -16.13 5.08 1.84
CA SER A 108 -15.20 6.20 1.90
C SER A 108 -13.74 5.74 1.92
N LEU A 109 -13.47 4.61 2.58
CA LEU A 109 -12.13 4.03 2.69
C LEU A 109 -11.90 3.06 1.53
N LYS A 110 -10.78 3.20 0.83
CA LYS A 110 -10.39 2.37 -0.33
C LYS A 110 -8.92 1.96 -0.22
N MET A 111 -8.55 0.90 -0.94
CA MET A 111 -7.14 0.52 -1.12
C MET A 111 -6.59 1.20 -2.36
N SER A 112 -5.44 1.86 -2.22
CA SER A 112 -4.70 2.43 -3.35
C SER A 112 -3.77 1.40 -3.98
N ARG A 113 -3.20 1.78 -5.13
CA ARG A 113 -2.12 1.03 -5.79
C ARG A 113 -0.73 1.48 -5.31
N HIS A 114 -0.67 2.39 -4.34
CA HIS A 114 0.57 2.90 -3.79
C HIS A 114 1.11 1.93 -2.74
N TYR A 115 2.25 1.30 -3.04
CA TYR A 115 2.85 0.26 -2.19
C TYR A 115 4.23 0.63 -1.64
N ILE A 116 4.76 1.80 -2.02
CA ILE A 116 6.12 2.22 -1.67
C ILE A 116 6.05 3.40 -0.71
N TYR A 117 5.92 3.09 0.58
CA TYR A 117 6.12 4.08 1.63
C TYR A 117 7.56 4.03 2.12
N LYS A 118 8.31 5.13 1.93
CA LYS A 118 9.71 5.24 2.35
C LYS A 118 9.87 6.36 3.36
N ILE A 119 10.46 6.04 4.50
CA ILE A 119 10.92 7.01 5.48
C ILE A 119 12.43 7.17 5.37
N LYS A 120 12.93 8.38 5.68
CA LYS A 120 14.38 8.59 5.79
C LYS A 120 14.83 8.07 7.14
N THR A 121 15.76 7.12 7.15
CA THR A 121 16.46 6.72 8.36
C THR A 121 17.38 7.85 8.82
N VAL A 122 17.32 8.18 10.09
CA VAL A 122 18.11 9.27 10.67
C VAL A 122 19.15 8.64 11.59
N LYS A 123 20.36 8.43 11.06
CA LYS A 123 21.47 7.72 11.75
C LYS A 123 21.98 8.42 13.01
N SER A 124 21.60 9.67 13.23
CA SER A 124 22.05 10.48 14.38
C SER A 124 21.20 10.27 15.63
N LEU A 125 20.08 9.54 15.55
CA LEU A 125 19.26 9.25 16.72
C LEU A 125 19.77 8.03 17.47
N SER A 126 19.48 7.98 18.77
CA SER A 126 19.67 6.75 19.53
C SER A 126 18.72 5.66 19.01
N ALA A 127 19.07 4.39 19.23
CA ALA A 127 18.26 3.27 18.77
C ALA A 127 16.81 3.32 19.30
N LYS A 128 16.59 3.87 20.51
CA LYS A 128 15.25 4.02 21.07
C LYS A 128 14.46 5.12 20.37
N ASP A 129 15.09 6.27 20.17
CA ASP A 129 14.44 7.42 19.53
C ASP A 129 14.15 7.15 18.05
N GLU A 130 14.99 6.34 17.39
CA GLU A 130 14.75 5.87 16.02
C GLU A 130 13.45 5.04 15.94
N VAL A 131 13.25 4.10 16.86
CA VAL A 131 12.04 3.26 16.88
C VAL A 131 10.78 4.12 17.07
N GLU A 132 10.83 5.10 17.97
CA GLU A 132 9.69 6.00 18.21
C GLU A 132 9.42 6.91 17.00
N PHE A 133 10.47 7.46 16.39
CA PHE A 133 10.36 8.21 15.13
C PHE A 133 9.73 7.38 14.01
N VAL A 134 10.18 6.15 13.84
CA VAL A 134 9.64 5.22 12.83
C VAL A 134 8.16 4.97 13.12
N LYS A 135 7.81 4.61 14.36
CA LYS A 135 6.43 4.33 14.77
C LYS A 135 5.48 5.49 14.46
N ASP A 136 5.90 6.73 14.73
CA ASP A 136 5.08 7.90 14.44
C ASP A 136 4.92 8.18 12.94
N LYS A 137 5.95 7.92 12.13
CA LYS A 137 5.86 8.09 10.67
C LYS A 137 4.99 7.03 10.02
N PHE A 138 4.95 5.80 10.54
CA PHE A 138 4.09 4.74 10.02
C PHE A 138 2.61 4.90 10.38
N ARG A 139 2.27 5.83 11.30
CA ARG A 139 0.90 6.21 11.64
C ARG A 139 0.44 7.35 10.77
N ILE A 140 -0.39 7.03 9.78
CA ILE A 140 -0.80 7.99 8.77
C ILE A 140 -2.32 8.07 8.75
N MET A 141 -2.85 9.29 8.71
CA MET A 141 -4.25 9.51 8.38
C MET A 141 -4.43 9.35 6.87
N PRO A 142 -5.21 8.37 6.39
CA PRO A 142 -5.46 8.20 4.96
C PRO A 142 -6.19 9.43 4.42
N ASP A 143 -5.69 9.94 3.29
CA ASP A 143 -6.24 11.08 2.55
C ASP A 143 -6.33 10.70 1.07
N GLU A 144 -7.13 11.41 0.29
CA GLU A 144 -7.30 11.16 -1.15
C GLU A 144 -6.03 11.46 -1.95
N LYS A 145 -5.10 12.25 -1.39
CA LYS A 145 -3.83 12.63 -2.05
C LYS A 145 -2.93 11.45 -2.42
N LEU A 146 -3.08 10.31 -1.73
CA LEU A 146 -2.38 9.06 -2.07
C LEU A 146 -3.16 8.18 -3.08
N GLY A 147 -4.33 8.63 -3.54
CA GLY A 147 -5.13 7.97 -4.58
C GLY A 147 -4.38 7.88 -5.89
N ASP A 148 -4.35 6.68 -6.46
CA ASP A 148 -3.85 6.35 -7.80
C ASP A 148 -2.35 6.53 -8.07
N ASP A 149 -1.50 6.74 -7.05
CA ASP A 149 -0.06 6.61 -7.26
C ASP A 149 0.29 5.14 -7.53
N ILE A 150 0.77 4.88 -8.75
CA ILE A 150 1.21 3.54 -9.21
C ILE A 150 2.53 3.08 -8.57
N GLY A 151 3.08 3.88 -7.65
CA GLY A 151 4.36 3.66 -7.01
C GLY A 151 5.47 4.41 -7.74
N TYR A 152 6.34 5.04 -6.96
CA TYR A 152 7.40 5.94 -7.44
C TYR A 152 6.88 7.22 -8.12
N ASN A 153 6.21 8.06 -7.32
CA ASN A 153 6.21 9.52 -7.47
C ASN A 153 5.99 9.99 -8.92
N THR A 154 4.93 9.52 -9.58
CA THR A 154 4.61 9.98 -10.93
C THR A 154 4.15 11.42 -10.99
N GLY A 155 4.08 12.14 -9.85
CA GLY A 155 3.55 13.51 -9.80
C GLY A 155 2.12 13.63 -10.34
N LYS A 156 1.47 12.48 -10.59
CA LYS A 156 0.15 12.33 -11.17
C LYS A 156 -0.67 11.59 -10.13
N ALA A 157 -1.01 12.30 -9.05
CA ALA A 157 -2.32 12.10 -8.45
C ALA A 157 -3.33 12.46 -9.55
N LYS A 158 -3.64 11.52 -10.45
CA LYS A 158 -4.74 11.71 -11.38
C LYS A 158 -5.96 11.79 -10.49
N LYS A 159 -6.54 12.99 -10.42
CA LYS A 159 -7.86 13.25 -9.86
C LYS A 159 -8.80 12.21 -10.47
N VAL A 160 -9.14 11.15 -9.73
CA VAL A 160 -10.14 10.17 -10.16
C VAL A 160 -11.50 10.80 -9.92
N LEU A 161 -11.81 11.81 -10.75
CA LEU A 161 -13.14 12.34 -10.93
C LEU A 161 -13.58 11.96 -12.34
N GLY A 162 -14.74 11.30 -12.42
CA GLY A 162 -15.37 10.81 -13.63
C GLY A 162 -15.94 9.43 -13.42
#